data_AF-A0A239AL93-F1
#
_entry.id   AF-A0A239AL93-F1
#
_cell.length_a   1.000
_cell.length_b   1.000
_cell.length_c   1.000
_cell.angle_alpha   90.00
_cell.angle_beta   90.00
_cell.angle_gamma   90.00
#
_symmetry.space_group_name_H-M   'P 1'
#
loop_
_entity.id
_entity.type
_entity.pdbx_description
1 polymer ?
#
loop_
_entity_poly.entity_id
_entity_poly.type
_entity_poly.pdbx_seq_one_letter_code
_entity_poly.pdbx_strand_id
1 'polypeptide(L)'
;MKAIVYSKYGPPDVAKLMEVPKPKPKDNEILMKVFASTVNRTDAGFRSAEYFVSRFFSGLFRPKYQILGCEFSGIVEETGKDVTTFKKGDHVF
;
A
#
# COMPACT_ATOMS: atom_id res chain seq x y z
N MET A 1 -7.64 -10.13 1.88
CA MET A 1 -6.46 -10.21 1.01
C MET A 1 -5.21 -10.40 1.86
N LYS A 2 -4.12 -10.91 1.29
CA LYS A 2 -2.82 -10.97 1.99
C LYS A 2 -2.06 -9.67 1.74
N ALA A 3 -1.40 -9.15 2.78
CA ALA A 3 -0.57 -7.95 2.70
C ALA A 3 0.64 -8.07 3.62
N ILE A 4 1.73 -7.36 3.29
CA ILE A 4 2.84 -7.14 4.21
C ILE A 4 2.47 -5.97 5.11
N VAL A 5 2.36 -6.24 6.41
CA VAL A 5 1.91 -5.29 7.42
C VAL A 5 3.00 -5.07 8.47
N TYR A 6 3.18 -3.83 8.91
CA TYR A 6 4.02 -3.48 10.04
C TYR A 6 3.27 -2.53 10.99
N SER A 7 3.22 -2.87 12.27
CA SER A 7 2.48 -2.11 13.29
C SER A 7 3.38 -1.24 14.18
N LYS A 8 4.70 -1.40 14.06
CA LYS A 8 5.73 -0.63 14.76
C LYS A 8 6.91 -0.36 13.83
N TYR A 9 7.58 0.75 14.07
CA TYR A 9 8.84 1.06 13.41
C TYR A 9 9.94 0.06 13.82
N GLY A 10 10.90 -0.20 12.94
CA GLY A 10 12.03 -1.07 13.27
C GLY A 10 12.78 -1.64 12.05
N PRO A 11 13.52 -2.75 12.21
CA PRO A 11 14.22 -3.46 11.12
C PRO A 11 13.24 -4.24 10.23
N PRO A 12 13.68 -4.80 9.07
CA PRO A 12 12.79 -5.47 8.12
C PRO A 12 11.86 -6.52 8.74
N ASP A 13 12.30 -7.21 9.79
CA ASP A 13 11.57 -8.29 10.47
C ASP A 13 10.26 -7.86 11.14
N VAL A 14 10.04 -6.56 11.32
CA VAL A 14 8.75 -6.02 11.82
C VAL A 14 7.64 -6.14 10.79
N ALA A 15 7.98 -6.33 9.51
CA ALA A 15 7.03 -6.55 8.43
C ALA A 15 6.60 -8.02 8.42
N LYS A 16 5.30 -8.27 8.52
CA LYS A 16 4.72 -9.61 8.58
C LYS A 16 3.65 -9.77 7.51
N LEU A 17 3.63 -10.95 6.89
CA LEU A 17 2.53 -11.34 6.01
C LEU A 17 1.28 -11.58 6.87
N MET A 18 0.22 -10.83 6.61
CA MET A 18 -1.05 -10.93 7.34
C MET A 18 -2.23 -11.00 6.38
N GLU A 19 -3.33 -11.60 6.84
CA GLU A 19 -4.62 -11.43 6.19
C GLU A 19 -5.29 -10.15 6.68
N VAL A 20 -5.75 -9.34 5.74
CA VAL A 20 -6.44 -8.06 5.98
C VAL A 20 -7.73 -7.99 5.16
N PRO A 21 -8.72 -7.18 5.57
CA PRO A 21 -9.91 -6.96 4.75
C PRO A 21 -9.54 -6.48 3.35
N LYS A 22 -10.24 -6.99 2.33
CA LYS A 22 -10.10 -6.48 0.97
C LYS A 22 -10.71 -5.08 0.92
N PRO A 23 -9.99 -4.05 0.43
CA PRO A 23 -10.55 -2.71 0.31
C PRO A 23 -11.68 -2.69 -0.73
N LYS A 24 -12.63 -1.78 -0.56
CA LYS A 24 -13.67 -1.48 -1.54
C LYS A 24 -13.38 -0.10 -2.12
N PRO A 25 -13.35 0.07 -3.45
CA PRO A 25 -13.12 1.37 -4.05
C PRO A 25 -14.31 2.29 -3.77
N LYS A 26 -14.05 3.57 -3.55
CA LYS A 26 -15.09 4.61 -3.61
C LYS A 26 -15.51 4.87 -5.05
N ASP A 27 -16.54 5.70 -5.20
CA ASP A 27 -17.14 6.04 -6.50
C ASP A 27 -16.13 6.52 -7.56
N ASN A 28 -15.07 7.22 -7.15
CA ASN A 28 -14.03 7.75 -8.03
C ASN A 28 -12.68 7.01 -7.95
N GLU A 29 -12.63 5.85 -7.31
CA GLU A 29 -11.42 5.05 -7.13
C GLU A 29 -11.48 3.76 -7.96
N ILE A 30 -10.32 3.18 -8.25
CA ILE A 30 -10.22 1.82 -8.81
C ILE A 30 -9.59 0.89 -7.77
N LEU A 31 -9.99 -0.37 -7.79
CA LEU A 31 -9.34 -1.42 -7.04
C LEU A 31 -8.40 -2.19 -7.95
N MET A 32 -7.14 -2.25 -7.56
CA MET A 32 -6.10 -2.97 -8.29
C MET A 32 -5.87 -4.36 -7.71
N LYS A 33 -5.85 -5.39 -8.56
CA LYS A 33 -5.24 -6.68 -8.23
C LYS A 33 -3.76 -6.64 -8.60
N VAL A 34 -2.94 -6.38 -7.60
CA VAL A 34 -1.48 -6.28 -7.74
C VAL A 34 -0.87 -7.66 -8.02
N PHE A 35 -0.04 -7.77 -9.05
CA PHE A 35 0.74 -8.96 -9.39
C PHE A 35 2.19 -8.83 -8.95
N ALA A 36 2.78 -7.65 -9.14
CA ALA A 36 4.13 -7.35 -8.71
C ALA A 36 4.20 -5.95 -8.12
N SER A 37 5.15 -5.75 -7.21
CA SER A 37 5.48 -4.48 -6.59
C SER A 37 6.98 -4.46 -6.30
N THR A 38 7.54 -3.28 -6.12
CA THR A 38 8.97 -3.10 -5.82
C THR A 38 9.16 -2.89 -4.33
N VAL A 39 10.40 -3.06 -3.87
CA VAL A 39 10.83 -2.61 -2.54
C VAL A 39 11.84 -1.50 -2.77
N ASN A 40 11.53 -0.29 -2.35
CA ASN A 40 12.39 0.86 -2.58
C ASN A 40 12.92 1.48 -1.27
N ARG A 41 13.81 2.47 -1.40
CA ARG A 41 14.39 3.20 -0.27
C ARG A 41 13.32 3.92 0.56
N THR A 42 12.25 4.41 -0.07
CA THR A 42 11.13 5.09 0.61
C THR A 42 10.39 4.12 1.52
N ASP A 43 10.07 2.91 1.05
CA ASP A 43 9.43 1.88 1.87
C ASP A 43 10.28 1.55 3.10
N ALA A 44 11.59 1.33 2.89
CA ALA A 44 12.52 1.06 3.99
C ALA A 44 12.63 2.25 4.97
N GLY A 45 12.64 3.48 4.46
CA GLY A 45 12.69 4.70 5.26
C GLY A 45 11.44 4.91 6.11
N PHE A 46 10.24 4.70 5.55
CA PHE A 46 8.97 4.80 6.28
C PHE A 46 8.80 3.66 7.30
N ARG A 47 9.22 2.44 6.95
CA ARG A 47 9.18 1.28 7.84
C ARG A 47 10.11 1.42 9.04
N SER A 48 11.34 1.91 8.82
CA SER A 48 12.32 2.09 9.88
C SER A 48 12.07 3.35 10.70
N ALA A 49 11.60 4.43 10.05
CA ALA A 49 11.50 5.77 10.60
C ALA A 49 12.78 6.25 11.30
N GLU A 50 13.95 5.91 10.74
CA GLU A 50 15.26 6.39 11.20
C GLU A 50 15.37 7.91 11.09
N TYR A 51 14.83 8.48 10.02
CA TYR A 51 14.69 9.93 9.89
C TYR A 51 13.53 10.38 10.78
N PHE A 52 13.81 10.93 11.97
CA PHE A 52 12.78 11.35 12.92
C PHE A 52 11.72 12.28 12.28
N VAL A 53 12.14 13.16 11.37
CA VAL A 53 11.24 14.06 10.62
C VAL A 53 10.17 13.29 9.84
N SER A 54 10.47 12.09 9.33
CA SER A 54 9.48 11.26 8.63
C SER A 54 8.30 10.87 9.50
N ARG A 55 8.44 10.86 10.84
CA ARG A 55 7.35 10.52 11.78
C ARG A 55 6.25 11.57 11.82
N PHE A 56 6.55 12.82 11.46
CA PHE A 56 5.50 13.84 11.32
C PHE A 56 4.51 13.52 10.21
N PHE A 57 4.92 12.75 9.20
CA PHE A 57 4.08 12.38 8.05
C PHE A 57 3.63 10.91 8.08
N SER A 58 4.43 10.04 8.69
CA SER A 58 4.20 8.59 8.76
C SER A 58 3.59 8.13 10.08
N GLY A 59 3.50 8.99 11.11
CA GLY A 59 2.97 8.69 12.44
C GLY A 59 3.98 8.90 13.57
N LEU A 60 3.62 9.67 14.61
CA LEU A 60 4.61 10.09 15.62
C LEU A 60 5.15 8.92 16.46
N PHE A 61 4.25 8.07 16.94
CA PHE A 61 4.58 6.94 17.83
C PHE A 61 4.54 5.58 17.14
N ARG A 62 3.70 5.45 16.12
CA ARG A 62 3.47 4.22 15.36
C ARG A 62 3.11 4.54 13.92
N PRO A 63 3.37 3.63 12.98
CA PRO A 63 3.00 3.81 11.59
C PRO A 63 1.50 4.09 11.43
N LYS A 64 1.18 5.24 10.83
CA LYS A 64 -0.14 5.63 10.35
C LYS A 64 -0.55 4.78 9.16
N TYR A 65 0.39 4.53 8.25
CA TYR A 65 0.21 3.66 7.08
C TYR A 65 0.95 2.35 7.32
N GLN A 66 0.20 1.29 7.59
CA GLN A 66 0.74 -0.01 8.01
C GLN A 66 1.00 -0.97 6.84
N ILE A 67 0.59 -0.61 5.62
CA ILE A 67 0.88 -1.32 4.37
C ILE A 67 1.61 -0.31 3.49
N LEU A 68 2.81 -0.68 3.02
CA LEU A 68 3.65 0.14 2.14
C LEU A 68 3.64 -0.41 0.71
N GLY A 69 4.32 0.29 -0.19
CA GLY A 69 4.31 0.04 -1.63
C GLY A 69 3.96 1.32 -2.39
N CYS A 70 4.95 1.89 -3.07
CA CYS A 70 4.77 3.09 -3.90
C CYS A 70 4.56 2.76 -5.38
N GLU A 71 4.90 1.54 -5.79
CA GLU A 71 4.91 1.10 -7.19
C GLU A 71 4.26 -0.27 -7.29
N PHE A 72 3.52 -0.51 -8.37
CA PHE A 72 2.86 -1.79 -8.60
C PHE A 72 2.64 -2.02 -10.09
N SER A 73 2.41 -3.27 -10.46
CA SER A 73 1.80 -3.63 -11.74
C SER A 73 0.73 -4.68 -11.52
N GLY A 74 -0.35 -4.60 -12.29
CA GLY A 74 -1.47 -5.52 -12.14
C GLY A 74 -2.63 -5.18 -13.06
N ILE A 75 -3.81 -5.61 -12.64
CA ILE A 75 -5.05 -5.37 -13.38
C ILE A 75 -6.09 -4.65 -12.53
N VAL A 76 -6.96 -3.89 -13.19
CA VAL A 76 -8.16 -3.32 -12.57
C VAL A 76 -9.11 -4.46 -12.20
N GLU A 77 -9.33 -4.66 -10.91
CA GLU A 77 -10.21 -5.71 -10.37
C GLU A 77 -11.67 -5.22 -10.27
N GLU A 78 -11.85 -3.96 -9.88
CA GLU A 78 -13.15 -3.30 -9.68
C GLU A 78 -13.00 -1.78 -9.87
N THR A 79 -14.08 -1.12 -10.29
CA THR A 79 -14.12 0.33 -10.51
C THR A 79 -15.25 0.93 -9.71
N GLY A 80 -15.02 2.12 -9.15
CA GLY A 80 -16.09 2.98 -8.67
C GLY A 80 -17.04 3.40 -9.80
N LYS A 81 -18.26 3.79 -9.43
CA LYS A 81 -19.34 4.08 -10.39
C LYS A 81 -19.08 5.33 -11.27
N ASP A 82 -18.24 6.25 -10.80
CA ASP A 82 -17.92 7.51 -11.47
C ASP A 82 -16.61 7.41 -12.27
N VAL A 83 -15.95 6.25 -12.27
CA VAL A 83 -14.73 6.00 -13.07
C VAL A 83 -15.10 5.75 -14.53
N THR A 84 -14.55 6.55 -15.43
CA THR A 84 -14.82 6.47 -16.88
C THR A 84 -13.59 6.12 -17.71
N THR A 85 -12.38 6.27 -17.15
CA THR A 85 -11.11 6.10 -17.86
C THR A 85 -10.55 4.68 -17.81
N PHE A 86 -11.04 3.86 -16.88
CA PHE A 86 -10.59 2.49 -16.66
C PHE A 86 -11.78 1.54 -16.62
N LYS A 87 -11.56 0.30 -17.04
CA LYS A 87 -12.52 -0.81 -16.91
C LYS A 87 -11.87 -2.02 -16.27
N LYS A 88 -12.70 -2.86 -15.65
CA LYS A 88 -12.26 -4.15 -15.10
C LYS A 88 -11.49 -4.96 -16.15
N GLY A 89 -10.31 -5.45 -15.79
CA GLY A 89 -9.42 -6.22 -16.65
C GLY A 89 -8.32 -5.40 -17.33
N ASP A 90 -8.36 -4.07 -17.29
CA ASP A 90 -7.29 -3.24 -17.84
C ASP A 90 -5.97 -3.47 -17.08
N HIS A 91 -4.86 -3.47 -17.82
CA HIS A 91 -3.51 -3.55 -17.26
C HIS A 91 -2.99 -2.16 -16.88
N VAL A 92 -2.44 -2.01 -15.68
CA VAL A 92 -1.91 -0.74 -15.15
C VAL A 92 -0.56 -0.97 -14.46
N PHE A 93 0.36 -0.02 -14.62
CA PHE A 93 1.70 0.05 -14.03
C PHE A 93 2.12 1.50 -13.80
#